data_AF-A0A813QYM8-F1
#
_entry.id   AF-A0A813QYM8-F1
#
_cell.length_a   1.000
_cell.length_b   1.000
_cell.length_c   1.000
_cell.angle_alpha   90.00
_cell.angle_beta   90.00
_cell.angle_gamma   90.00
#
_symmetry.space_group_name_H-M   'P 1'
#
loop_
_entity.id
_entity.type
_entity.pdbx_description
1 polymer ?
#
loop_
_entity_poly.entity_id
_entity_poly.type
_entity_poly.pdbx_seq_one_letter_code
_entity_poly.pdbx_strand_id
1 'polypeptide(L)'
;MITNIIHLFLIIFYPFVSVQTQSPIPVGWFLDDTASNDADAEAFSKALSAAINLTDQFNWPKEQFSFQSVYENVTDANVYSGFHRLCNRLESGAVGSISSIDHQKTHLLESFMARLHIPMVSLNYYNYNKPELNALNKIYHLAMKIDLLPVLAAFIRRFKVTKLFYIIEGEEAFARFQSLMVAQARDKSYDILDIQVRRLTDINNQNHTRNLLQSVEIKDRGSKEERYIVLDLNYLKSYINILMQIRHHGMTTPHYHYIIMSLEADRIDMRFFSLWWC
;
A
#
# COMPACT_ATOMS: atom_id res chain seq x y z
N MET A 1 -7.76 -11.67 -4.99
CA MET A 1 -7.75 -10.21 -5.19
C MET A 1 -7.20 -9.82 -6.56
N ILE A 2 -6.06 -10.39 -7.01
CA ILE A 2 -5.42 -10.12 -8.31
C ILE A 2 -6.29 -10.49 -9.54
N THR A 3 -7.10 -11.55 -9.47
CA THR A 3 -8.00 -11.96 -10.57
C THR A 3 -9.15 -10.97 -10.83
N ASN A 4 -9.72 -10.38 -9.76
CA ASN A 4 -10.77 -9.35 -9.87
C ASN A 4 -10.23 -8.00 -10.36
N ILE A 5 -8.95 -7.74 -10.07
CA ILE A 5 -8.21 -6.54 -10.50
C ILE A 5 -8.08 -6.48 -12.03
N ILE A 6 -7.85 -7.63 -12.68
CA ILE A 6 -7.66 -7.69 -14.13
C ILE A 6 -8.98 -7.54 -14.89
N HIS A 7 -10.07 -8.11 -14.38
CA HIS A 7 -11.39 -7.89 -14.94
C HIS A 7 -11.80 -6.41 -14.91
N LEU A 8 -11.44 -5.69 -13.83
CA LEU A 8 -11.64 -4.25 -13.74
C LEU A 8 -10.80 -3.48 -14.77
N PHE A 9 -9.54 -3.90 -14.98
CA PHE A 9 -8.63 -3.32 -15.95
C PHE A 9 -9.17 -3.41 -17.39
N LEU A 10 -9.72 -4.56 -17.77
CA LEU A 10 -10.25 -4.76 -19.13
C LEU A 10 -11.51 -3.92 -19.39
N ILE A 11 -12.34 -3.71 -18.38
CA ILE A 11 -13.52 -2.85 -18.46
C ILE A 11 -13.09 -1.37 -18.61
N ILE A 12 -12.02 -0.96 -17.91
CA ILE A 12 -11.53 0.44 -17.95
C ILE A 12 -10.88 0.79 -19.30
N PHE A 13 -10.22 -0.17 -19.95
CA PHE A 13 -9.56 0.05 -21.24
C PHE A 13 -10.48 -0.19 -22.46
N TYR A 14 -11.60 -0.92 -22.28
CA TYR A 14 -12.60 -1.15 -23.32
C TYR A 14 -13.07 0.12 -24.07
N PRO A 15 -13.39 1.25 -23.41
CA PRO A 15 -13.85 2.46 -24.12
C PRO A 15 -12.73 3.26 -24.80
N PHE A 16 -11.44 2.98 -24.54
CA PHE A 16 -10.32 3.71 -25.16
C PHE A 16 -9.81 3.05 -26.45
N VAL A 17 -10.22 1.81 -26.73
CA VAL A 17 -9.90 1.10 -27.96
C VAL A 17 -11.05 1.27 -28.96
N SER A 18 -11.27 2.50 -29.42
CA SER A 18 -12.17 2.80 -30.55
C SER A 18 -11.40 3.27 -31.77
N VAL A 19 -10.30 2.60 -32.12
CA VAL A 19 -9.61 2.81 -33.40
C VAL A 19 -9.04 1.47 -33.81
N GLN A 20 -9.07 1.17 -35.11
CA GLN A 20 -8.51 -0.02 -35.75
C GLN A 20 -7.11 -0.40 -35.21
N THR A 21 -7.03 -1.17 -34.14
CA THR A 21 -5.76 -1.71 -33.63
C THR A 21 -5.56 -3.09 -34.23
N GLN A 22 -4.46 -3.27 -34.96
CA GLN A 22 -3.99 -4.61 -35.34
C GLN A 22 -3.69 -5.39 -34.06
N SER A 23 -4.31 -6.57 -33.92
CA SER A 23 -3.91 -7.54 -32.91
C SER A 23 -2.47 -8.00 -33.19
N PRO A 24 -1.63 -8.20 -32.15
CA PRO A 24 -1.91 -8.09 -30.71
C PRO A 24 -1.87 -6.64 -30.19
N ILE A 25 -2.55 -6.36 -29.06
CA ILE A 25 -2.44 -5.07 -28.36
C ILE A 25 -1.27 -5.17 -27.37
N PRO A 26 -0.12 -4.53 -27.64
CA PRO A 26 0.99 -4.53 -26.70
C PRO A 26 0.63 -3.69 -25.47
N VAL A 27 0.37 -4.33 -24.34
CA VAL A 27 0.31 -3.66 -23.04
C VAL A 27 1.73 -3.66 -22.48
N GLY A 28 2.32 -2.50 -22.25
CA GLY A 28 3.57 -2.42 -21.49
C GLY A 28 3.27 -2.62 -20.01
N TRP A 29 4.17 -3.29 -19.30
CA TRP A 29 4.08 -3.45 -17.85
C TRP A 29 5.39 -2.96 -17.29
N PHE A 30 5.35 -2.17 -16.22
CA PHE A 30 6.55 -1.55 -15.66
C PHE A 30 6.52 -1.75 -14.15
N LEU A 31 7.13 -2.84 -13.68
CA LEU A 31 7.32 -3.03 -12.25
C LEU A 31 8.60 -2.33 -11.82
N ASP A 32 8.47 -1.29 -11.02
CA ASP A 32 9.61 -0.83 -10.23
C ASP A 32 9.66 -1.67 -8.96
N ASP A 33 10.80 -2.31 -8.72
CA ASP A 33 11.07 -3.20 -7.60
C ASP A 33 11.65 -2.41 -6.41
N THR A 34 10.98 -1.32 -6.06
CA THR A 34 11.33 -0.59 -4.83
C THR A 34 10.57 -1.10 -3.62
N ALA A 35 9.64 -2.04 -3.80
CA ALA A 35 9.04 -2.83 -2.73
C ALA A 35 10.00 -3.95 -2.28
N SER A 36 11.08 -3.56 -1.61
CA SER A 36 11.65 -4.28 -0.45
C SER A 36 11.56 -5.82 -0.47
N ASN A 37 12.66 -6.44 -0.90
CA ASN A 37 12.93 -7.88 -1.03
C ASN A 37 12.54 -8.46 -2.39
N ASP A 38 13.55 -8.95 -3.13
CA ASP A 38 13.46 -9.69 -4.39
C ASP A 38 12.36 -10.77 -4.41
N ALA A 39 12.01 -11.34 -3.26
CA ALA A 39 10.96 -12.34 -3.11
C ALA A 39 9.54 -11.81 -3.39
N ASP A 40 9.25 -10.56 -3.02
CA ASP A 40 7.92 -9.95 -3.22
C ASP A 40 7.74 -9.52 -4.67
N ALA A 41 8.79 -9.02 -5.33
CA ALA A 41 8.78 -8.74 -6.77
C ALA A 41 8.69 -10.00 -7.62
N GLU A 42 9.39 -11.08 -7.24
CA GLU A 42 9.26 -12.38 -7.91
C GLU A 42 7.83 -12.94 -7.76
N ALA A 43 7.26 -12.88 -6.55
CA ALA A 43 5.89 -13.30 -6.28
C ALA A 43 4.88 -12.48 -7.11
N PHE A 44 5.09 -11.16 -7.20
CA PHE A 44 4.25 -10.29 -8.03
C PHE A 44 4.37 -10.65 -9.52
N SER A 45 5.59 -10.78 -10.04
CA SER A 45 5.84 -11.13 -11.44
C SER A 45 5.19 -12.47 -11.82
N LYS A 46 5.28 -13.47 -10.92
CA LYS A 46 4.59 -14.75 -11.05
C LYS A 46 3.08 -14.60 -11.05
N ALA A 47 2.52 -13.82 -10.12
CA ALA A 47 1.08 -13.60 -10.04
C ALA A 47 0.54 -12.88 -11.29
N LEU A 48 1.29 -11.90 -11.81
CA LEU A 48 0.96 -11.19 -13.03
C LEU A 48 0.98 -12.12 -14.25
N SER A 49 2.07 -12.89 -14.41
CA SER A 49 2.21 -13.85 -15.50
C SER A 49 1.11 -14.91 -15.47
N ALA A 50 0.79 -15.44 -14.30
CA ALA A 50 -0.31 -16.39 -14.12
C ALA A 50 -1.66 -15.77 -14.51
N ALA A 51 -1.87 -14.51 -14.18
CA ALA A 51 -3.13 -13.86 -14.45
C ALA A 51 -3.32 -13.48 -15.93
N ILE A 52 -2.25 -13.16 -16.65
CA ILE A 52 -2.25 -13.01 -18.11
C ILE A 52 -2.55 -14.35 -18.79
N ASN A 53 -1.89 -15.42 -18.34
CA ASN A 53 -2.16 -16.77 -18.84
C ASN A 53 -3.63 -17.18 -18.60
N LEU A 54 -4.23 -16.76 -17.48
CA LEU A 54 -5.66 -16.98 -17.21
C LEU A 54 -6.55 -16.15 -18.14
N THR A 55 -6.17 -14.91 -18.50
CA THR A 55 -6.94 -14.14 -19.49
C THR A 55 -6.93 -14.78 -20.87
N ASP A 56 -5.82 -15.42 -21.26
CA ASP A 56 -5.74 -16.18 -22.51
C ASP A 56 -6.61 -17.46 -22.49
N GLN A 57 -6.99 -17.94 -21.32
CA GLN A 57 -7.90 -19.07 -21.14
C GLN A 57 -9.38 -18.67 -21.17
N PHE A 58 -9.70 -17.38 -20.98
CA PHE A 58 -11.08 -16.90 -21.08
C PHE A 58 -11.55 -16.85 -22.54
N ASN A 59 -12.84 -17.16 -22.74
CA ASN A 59 -13.51 -17.18 -24.04
C ASN A 59 -13.86 -15.76 -24.53
N TRP A 60 -12.86 -14.87 -24.54
CA TRP A 60 -12.96 -13.58 -25.23
C TRP A 60 -12.76 -13.77 -26.74
N PRO A 61 -13.18 -12.80 -27.57
CA PRO A 61 -12.81 -12.78 -28.97
C PRO A 61 -11.28 -12.60 -29.09
N LYS A 62 -10.54 -13.71 -29.00
CA LYS A 62 -9.06 -13.78 -29.10
C LYS A 62 -8.54 -13.21 -30.42
N GLU A 63 -9.38 -13.21 -31.44
CA GLU A 63 -9.12 -12.61 -32.75
C GLU A 63 -9.00 -11.07 -32.70
N GLN A 64 -9.48 -10.44 -31.62
CA GLN A 64 -9.51 -8.98 -31.46
C GLN A 64 -8.48 -8.47 -30.44
N PHE A 65 -8.07 -9.30 -29.48
CA PHE A 65 -7.20 -8.88 -28.37
C PHE A 65 -6.26 -10.02 -27.94
N SER A 66 -4.95 -9.77 -27.97
CA SER A 66 -3.92 -10.59 -27.33
C SER A 66 -3.00 -9.67 -26.52
N PHE A 67 -2.72 -10.06 -25.28
CA PHE A 67 -1.88 -9.30 -24.35
C PHE A 67 -0.46 -9.84 -24.40
N GLN A 68 0.49 -8.99 -24.80
CA GLN A 68 1.90 -9.24 -24.54
C GLN A 68 2.28 -8.49 -23.27
N SER A 69 2.96 -9.16 -22.34
CA SER A 69 3.61 -8.48 -21.21
C SER A 69 5.12 -8.58 -21.30
N VAL A 70 5.77 -7.50 -20.91
CA VAL A 70 7.21 -7.47 -20.71
C VAL A 70 7.46 -7.03 -19.29
N TYR A 71 8.09 -7.92 -18.52
CA TYR A 71 8.54 -7.61 -17.17
C TYR A 71 9.91 -6.93 -17.24
N GLU A 72 10.03 -5.79 -16.58
CA GLU A 72 11.32 -5.17 -16.31
C GLU A 72 11.49 -5.06 -14.80
N ASN A 73 12.62 -5.54 -14.29
CA ASN A 73 13.02 -5.28 -12.91
C ASN A 73 13.88 -4.01 -12.88
N VAL A 74 13.45 -3.02 -12.10
CA VAL A 74 14.24 -1.83 -11.78
C VAL A 74 14.83 -2.01 -10.38
N THR A 75 15.93 -2.76 -10.29
CA THR A 75 16.66 -2.97 -9.03
C THR A 75 17.46 -1.74 -8.60
N ASP A 76 17.74 -0.84 -9.54
CA ASP A 76 18.54 0.35 -9.28
C ASP A 76 17.64 1.46 -8.72
N ALA A 77 17.99 1.97 -7.55
CA ALA A 77 17.27 3.07 -6.88
C ALA A 77 17.22 4.39 -7.68
N ASN A 78 17.79 4.44 -8.89
CA ASN A 78 17.85 5.63 -9.72
C ASN A 78 16.55 5.82 -10.54
N VAL A 79 15.86 6.92 -10.30
CA VAL A 79 14.67 7.35 -11.06
C VAL A 79 14.92 7.36 -12.57
N TYR A 80 16.14 7.72 -13.01
CA TYR A 80 16.49 7.76 -14.43
C TYR A 80 16.41 6.41 -15.14
N SER A 81 16.86 5.32 -14.50
CA SER A 81 16.83 3.99 -15.13
C SER A 81 15.39 3.52 -15.33
N GLY A 82 14.51 3.80 -14.36
CA GLY A 82 13.08 3.54 -14.49
C GLY A 82 12.44 4.32 -15.65
N PHE A 83 12.73 5.61 -15.77
CA PHE A 83 12.24 6.43 -16.88
C PHE A 83 12.76 5.99 -18.25
N HIS A 84 14.05 5.67 -18.35
CA HIS A 84 14.64 5.22 -19.61
C HIS A 84 13.97 3.93 -20.11
N ARG A 85 13.77 2.98 -19.20
CA ARG A 85 13.08 1.71 -19.47
C ARG A 85 11.63 1.91 -19.88
N LEU A 86 10.91 2.79 -19.17
CA LEU A 86 9.56 3.19 -19.55
C LEU A 86 9.53 3.74 -20.98
N CYS A 87 10.39 4.70 -21.32
CA CYS A 87 10.45 5.28 -22.66
C CYS A 87 10.68 4.22 -23.75
N ASN A 88 11.61 3.28 -23.53
CA ASN A 88 11.86 2.17 -24.47
C ASN A 88 10.61 1.29 -24.67
N ARG A 89 9.78 1.13 -23.63
CA ARG A 89 8.52 0.37 -23.72
C ARG A 89 7.44 1.14 -24.45
N LEU A 90 7.32 2.44 -24.19
CA LEU A 90 6.39 3.30 -24.92
C LEU A 90 6.76 3.35 -26.42
N GLU A 91 8.05 3.40 -26.75
CA GLU A 91 8.54 3.31 -28.12
C GLU A 91 8.17 1.96 -28.78
N SER A 92 8.19 0.86 -28.02
CA SER A 92 7.73 -0.45 -28.50
C SER A 92 6.21 -0.59 -28.66
N GLY A 93 5.43 0.47 -28.37
CA GLY A 93 3.99 0.53 -28.60
C GLY A 93 3.13 0.25 -27.36
N ALA A 94 3.70 0.20 -26.16
CA ALA A 94 2.95 -0.04 -24.93
C ALA A 94 1.77 0.92 -24.73
N VAL A 95 0.55 0.38 -24.57
CA VAL A 95 -0.69 1.17 -24.41
C VAL A 95 -1.05 1.51 -22.96
N GLY A 96 -0.25 1.07 -21.98
CA GLY A 96 -0.52 1.26 -20.55
C GLY A 96 0.68 0.86 -19.69
N SER A 97 0.55 1.01 -18.37
CA SER A 97 1.56 0.58 -17.39
C SER A 97 0.91 0.09 -16.10
N ILE A 98 1.49 -0.94 -15.48
CA ILE A 98 1.19 -1.35 -14.09
C ILE A 98 2.48 -1.28 -13.29
N SER A 99 2.44 -0.66 -12.12
CA SER A 99 3.62 -0.37 -11.31
C SER A 99 3.45 -0.61 -9.81
N SER A 100 4.57 -0.89 -9.15
CA SER A 100 4.70 -1.04 -7.70
C SER A 100 5.85 -0.16 -7.15
N ILE A 101 5.83 1.13 -7.48
CA ILE A 101 6.88 2.10 -7.14
C ILE A 101 6.72 2.71 -5.74
N ASP A 102 7.82 2.84 -4.99
CA ASP A 102 7.87 3.58 -3.73
C ASP A 102 7.23 4.99 -3.86
N HIS A 103 6.44 5.35 -2.85
CA HIS A 103 5.60 6.55 -2.80
C HIS A 103 6.34 7.84 -3.14
N GLN A 104 7.63 7.93 -2.84
CA GLN A 104 8.44 9.10 -3.17
C GLN A 104 8.68 9.28 -4.67
N LYS A 105 8.66 8.21 -5.45
CA LYS A 105 9.01 8.20 -6.89
C LYS A 105 7.77 8.18 -7.79
N THR A 106 6.63 7.75 -7.28
CA THR A 106 5.40 7.56 -8.07
C THR A 106 4.89 8.87 -8.70
N HIS A 107 5.05 10.01 -8.03
CA HIS A 107 4.54 11.30 -8.52
C HIS A 107 5.13 11.76 -9.87
N LEU A 108 6.41 11.49 -10.12
CA LEU A 108 7.06 11.83 -11.39
C LEU A 108 6.52 10.95 -12.51
N LEU A 109 6.39 9.64 -12.25
CA LEU A 109 5.88 8.71 -13.24
C LEU A 109 4.42 9.01 -13.58
N GLU A 110 3.58 9.22 -12.57
CA GLU A 110 2.17 9.59 -12.75
C GLU A 110 2.03 10.83 -13.62
N SER A 111 2.83 11.86 -13.34
CA SER A 111 2.78 13.12 -14.09
C SER A 111 3.23 12.93 -15.55
N PHE A 112 4.25 12.11 -15.79
CA PHE A 112 4.73 11.79 -17.13
C PHE A 112 3.70 10.98 -17.93
N MET A 113 3.15 9.92 -17.32
CA MET A 113 2.13 9.05 -17.91
C MET A 113 0.87 9.84 -18.25
N ALA A 114 0.40 10.69 -17.32
CA ALA A 114 -0.73 11.57 -17.55
C ALA A 114 -0.48 12.59 -18.67
N ARG A 115 0.75 13.10 -18.80
CA ARG A 115 1.12 14.04 -19.87
C ARG A 115 1.11 13.38 -21.25
N LEU A 116 1.48 12.10 -21.32
CA LEU A 116 1.44 11.30 -22.54
C LEU A 116 0.07 10.67 -22.79
N HIS A 117 -0.91 10.89 -21.90
CA HIS A 117 -2.24 10.27 -21.93
C HIS A 117 -2.18 8.74 -21.91
N ILE A 118 -1.19 8.19 -21.19
CA ILE A 118 -0.99 6.76 -21.06
C ILE A 118 -1.51 6.34 -19.69
N PRO A 119 -2.50 5.43 -19.63
CA PRO A 119 -3.06 4.98 -18.37
C PRO A 119 -2.03 4.17 -17.56
N MET A 120 -1.96 4.48 -16.28
CA MET A 120 -1.08 3.87 -15.31
C MET A 120 -1.90 3.31 -14.16
N VAL A 121 -1.58 2.09 -13.76
CA VAL A 121 -2.17 1.43 -12.60
C VAL A 121 -1.09 1.21 -11.56
N SER A 122 -1.31 1.69 -10.34
CA SER A 122 -0.38 1.52 -9.23
C SER A 122 -0.93 0.58 -8.17
N LEU A 123 -0.02 -0.17 -7.56
CA LEU A 123 -0.31 -1.12 -6.49
C LEU A 123 -0.07 -0.54 -5.10
N ASN A 124 0.38 0.70 -5.04
CA ASN A 124 0.74 1.39 -3.81
C ASN A 124 -0.39 2.30 -3.35
N TYR A 125 -0.27 2.72 -2.09
CA TYR A 125 -1.23 3.66 -1.53
C TYR A 125 -1.17 4.97 -2.30
N TYR A 126 -2.35 5.49 -2.62
CA TYR A 126 -2.46 6.75 -3.31
C TYR A 126 -3.48 7.66 -2.64
N ASN A 127 -3.04 8.86 -2.29
CA ASN A 127 -3.92 9.87 -1.74
C ASN A 127 -4.42 10.81 -2.84
N TYR A 128 -5.60 10.50 -3.39
CA TYR A 128 -6.29 11.31 -4.39
C TYR A 128 -6.69 12.71 -3.91
N ASN A 129 -6.65 12.97 -2.60
CA ASN A 129 -7.02 14.24 -1.98
C ASN A 129 -5.83 15.20 -1.81
N LYS A 130 -4.62 14.83 -2.27
CA LYS A 130 -3.48 15.75 -2.27
C LYS A 130 -3.78 16.97 -3.17
N PRO A 131 -3.56 18.20 -2.69
CA PRO A 131 -3.85 19.41 -3.45
C PRO A 131 -2.90 19.62 -4.64
N GLU A 132 -1.70 19.06 -4.58
CA GLU A 132 -0.65 19.11 -5.62
C GLU A 132 -0.98 18.25 -6.85
N LEU A 133 -2.07 17.49 -6.78
CA LEU A 133 -2.39 16.46 -7.74
C LEU A 133 -3.25 17.03 -8.85
N ASN A 134 -2.63 17.21 -10.03
CA ASN A 134 -3.29 17.72 -11.22
C ASN A 134 -4.50 16.84 -11.59
N ALA A 135 -5.61 17.46 -12.04
CA ALA A 135 -6.78 16.75 -12.54
C ALA A 135 -6.43 15.72 -13.62
N LEU A 136 -5.44 16.02 -14.47
CA LEU A 136 -4.92 15.09 -15.48
C LEU A 136 -4.36 13.80 -14.87
N ASN A 137 -3.60 13.90 -13.77
CA ASN A 137 -3.04 12.73 -13.11
C ASN A 137 -4.16 11.81 -12.62
N LYS A 138 -5.27 12.36 -12.12
CA LYS A 138 -6.42 11.56 -11.64
C LYS A 138 -7.14 10.79 -12.74
N ILE A 139 -7.07 11.26 -13.99
CA ILE A 139 -7.73 10.62 -15.13
C ILE A 139 -6.92 9.42 -15.62
N TYR A 140 -5.59 9.55 -15.66
CA TYR A 140 -4.69 8.53 -16.20
C TYR A 140 -4.06 7.65 -15.12
N HIS A 141 -4.45 7.78 -13.85
CA HIS A 141 -3.89 7.01 -12.75
C HIS A 141 -4.96 6.28 -11.93
N LEU A 142 -4.85 4.96 -11.87
CA LEU A 142 -5.68 4.08 -11.04
C LEU A 142 -4.82 3.43 -9.95
N ALA A 143 -5.05 3.80 -8.70
CA ALA A 143 -4.46 3.11 -7.56
C ALA A 143 -5.37 1.96 -7.09
N MET A 144 -4.79 0.77 -6.94
CA MET A 144 -5.52 -0.44 -6.57
C MET A 144 -5.42 -0.78 -5.09
N LYS A 145 -4.49 -0.16 -4.35
CA LYS A 145 -4.38 -0.38 -2.91
C LYS A 145 -5.56 0.31 -2.21
N ILE A 146 -6.29 -0.47 -1.42
CA ILE A 146 -7.42 0.03 -0.64
C ILE A 146 -6.89 0.95 0.47
N ASP A 147 -7.49 2.12 0.61
CA ASP A 147 -7.20 3.02 1.73
C ASP A 147 -7.87 2.52 3.01
N LEU A 148 -7.06 2.25 4.04
CA LEU A 148 -7.51 1.81 5.36
C LEU A 148 -7.85 2.98 6.29
N LEU A 149 -7.52 4.23 5.92
CA LEU A 149 -7.77 5.40 6.75
C LEU A 149 -9.26 5.59 7.10
N PRO A 150 -10.24 5.41 6.18
CA PRO A 150 -11.66 5.50 6.54
C PRO A 150 -12.09 4.47 7.59
N VAL A 151 -11.48 3.28 7.56
CA VAL A 151 -11.76 2.22 8.55
C VAL A 151 -11.24 2.62 9.93
N LEU A 152 -10.01 3.13 10.01
CA LEU A 152 -9.45 3.66 11.26
C LEU A 152 -10.28 4.83 11.80
N ALA A 153 -10.67 5.76 10.92
CA ALA A 153 -11.53 6.88 11.27
C ALA A 153 -12.90 6.44 11.83
N ALA A 154 -13.50 5.39 11.24
CA ALA A 154 -14.73 4.78 11.75
C ALA A 154 -14.51 4.09 13.11
N PHE A 155 -13.39 3.38 13.28
CA PHE A 155 -13.02 2.74 14.55
C PHE A 155 -12.90 3.76 15.68
N ILE A 156 -12.12 4.81 15.48
CA ILE A 156 -11.90 5.89 16.48
C ILE A 156 -13.24 6.46 16.94
N ARG A 157 -14.14 6.76 15.99
CA ARG A 157 -15.48 7.29 16.29
C ARG A 157 -16.35 6.29 17.03
N ARG A 158 -16.37 5.02 16.59
CA ARG A 158 -17.21 3.96 17.16
C ARG A 158 -16.84 3.64 18.61
N PHE A 159 -15.54 3.63 18.91
CA PHE A 159 -14.99 3.31 20.23
C PHE A 159 -14.70 4.54 21.08
N LYS A 160 -14.97 5.75 20.56
CA LYS A 160 -14.73 7.04 21.23
C LYS A 160 -13.31 7.16 21.77
N VAL A 161 -12.34 6.73 20.97
CA VAL A 161 -10.93 6.77 21.35
C VAL A 161 -10.52 8.24 21.53
N THR A 162 -10.01 8.59 22.70
CA THR A 162 -9.55 9.94 23.04
C THR A 162 -8.03 10.07 22.96
N LYS A 163 -7.30 8.96 23.02
CA LYS A 163 -5.84 8.95 22.90
C LYS A 163 -5.37 7.76 22.07
N LEU A 164 -4.51 8.03 21.10
CA LEU A 164 -4.04 7.07 20.11
C LEU A 164 -2.53 7.16 19.96
N PHE A 165 -1.83 6.03 20.05
CA PHE A 165 -0.41 5.95 19.71
C PHE A 165 -0.28 5.40 18.30
N TYR A 166 0.36 6.15 17.40
CA TYR A 166 0.48 5.78 15.99
C TYR A 166 1.93 5.43 15.67
N ILE A 167 2.21 4.14 15.50
CA ILE A 167 3.54 3.64 15.14
C ILE A 167 3.61 3.51 13.62
N ILE A 168 4.50 4.27 12.99
CA ILE A 168 4.71 4.31 11.53
C ILE A 168 6.04 3.66 11.14
N GLU A 169 6.03 2.88 10.06
CA GLU A 169 7.22 2.45 9.35
C GLU A 169 7.10 2.82 7.88
N GLY A 170 8.10 3.53 7.36
CA GLY A 170 8.16 3.92 5.95
C GLY A 170 7.27 5.11 5.57
N GLU A 171 7.39 5.51 4.31
CA GLU A 171 6.81 6.74 3.78
C GLU A 171 5.31 6.62 3.47
N GLU A 172 4.86 5.42 3.13
CA GLU A 172 3.44 5.13 2.87
C GLU A 172 2.58 5.32 4.13
N ALA A 173 3.00 4.69 5.24
CA ALA A 173 2.39 4.84 6.55
C ALA A 173 2.41 6.31 7.02
N PHE A 174 3.51 7.02 6.77
CA PHE A 174 3.61 8.44 7.08
C PHE A 174 2.62 9.28 6.27
N ALA A 175 2.46 9.01 4.98
CA ALA A 175 1.50 9.72 4.13
C ALA A 175 0.04 9.46 4.55
N ARG A 176 -0.30 8.23 4.97
CA ARG A 176 -1.59 7.91 5.59
C ARG A 176 -1.79 8.70 6.89
N PHE A 177 -0.79 8.73 7.75
CA PHE A 177 -0.83 9.49 9.01
C PHE A 177 -1.04 10.99 8.77
N GLN A 178 -0.33 11.60 7.81
CA GLN A 178 -0.56 13.00 7.43
C GLN A 178 -2.00 13.24 6.98
N SER A 179 -2.57 12.29 6.23
CA SER A 179 -3.96 12.35 5.77
C SER A 179 -4.94 12.25 6.94
N LEU A 180 -4.63 11.45 7.97
CA LEU A 180 -5.38 11.39 9.23
C LEU A 180 -5.37 12.74 9.96
N MET A 181 -4.20 13.38 10.08
CA MET A 181 -4.07 14.68 10.75
C MET A 181 -4.87 15.76 10.03
N VAL A 182 -4.86 15.77 8.70
CA VAL A 182 -5.69 16.69 7.90
C VAL A 182 -7.18 16.42 8.09
N ALA A 183 -7.59 15.14 8.13
CA ALA A 183 -8.98 14.77 8.37
C ALA A 183 -9.44 15.21 9.77
N GLN A 184 -8.62 14.99 10.80
CA GLN A 184 -8.87 15.44 12.17
C GLN A 184 -9.02 16.97 12.24
N ALA A 185 -8.12 17.73 11.60
CA ALA A 185 -8.19 19.19 11.63
C ALA A 185 -9.45 19.77 10.95
N ARG A 186 -10.09 19.02 10.05
CA ARG A 186 -11.30 19.45 9.33
C ARG A 186 -12.59 19.03 10.02
N ASP A 187 -12.57 17.92 10.75
CA ASP A 187 -13.75 17.34 11.36
C ASP A 187 -13.72 17.51 12.89
N LYS A 188 -14.61 18.39 13.38
CA LYS A 188 -14.76 18.71 14.81
C LYS A 188 -15.09 17.50 15.67
N SER A 189 -15.55 16.38 15.09
CA SER A 189 -15.76 15.15 15.85
C SER A 189 -14.46 14.54 16.41
N TYR A 190 -13.30 15.03 15.98
CA TYR A 190 -11.97 14.63 16.46
C TYR A 190 -11.32 15.64 17.44
N ASP A 191 -12.04 16.66 17.90
CA ASP A 191 -11.48 17.74 18.74
C ASP A 191 -10.86 17.25 20.07
N ILE A 192 -11.19 16.03 20.52
CA ILE A 192 -10.72 15.44 21.79
C ILE A 192 -9.65 14.35 21.57
N LEU A 193 -9.29 14.05 20.32
CA LEU A 193 -8.34 12.97 20.02
C LEU A 193 -6.88 13.45 20.13
N ASP A 194 -6.16 12.98 21.14
CA ASP A 194 -4.69 13.11 21.26
C ASP A 194 -3.99 12.00 20.47
N ILE A 195 -3.27 12.34 19.39
CA ILE A 195 -2.49 11.38 18.61
C ILE A 195 -0.98 11.58 18.86
N GLN A 196 -0.34 10.52 19.34
CA GLN A 196 1.11 10.48 19.54
C GLN A 196 1.77 9.60 18.50
N VAL A 197 2.46 10.21 17.55
CA VAL A 197 3.19 9.48 16.50
C VAL A 197 4.56 8.99 17.00
N ARG A 198 4.97 7.80 16.58
CA ARG A 198 6.31 7.24 16.78
C ARG A 198 6.78 6.59 15.48
N ARG A 199 7.97 6.98 15.02
CA ARG A 199 8.57 6.39 13.82
C ARG A 199 9.45 5.21 14.21
N LEU A 200 9.17 4.05 13.63
CA LEU A 200 10.05 2.90 13.64
C LEU A 200 11.05 3.07 12.50
N THR A 201 12.32 3.37 12.83
CA THR A 201 13.37 3.57 11.81
C THR A 201 14.16 2.31 11.52
N ASP A 202 14.26 1.39 12.49
CA ASP A 202 14.99 0.14 12.33
C ASP A 202 14.34 -0.96 13.17
N ILE A 203 13.60 -1.84 12.50
CA ILE A 203 12.92 -2.98 13.11
C ILE A 203 13.87 -4.13 13.46
N ASN A 204 15.02 -4.23 12.79
CA ASN A 204 15.98 -5.28 13.07
C ASN A 204 16.80 -4.96 14.33
N ASN A 205 16.88 -3.69 14.71
CA ASN A 205 17.43 -3.26 15.98
C ASN A 205 16.42 -3.43 17.12
N GLN A 206 16.57 -4.52 17.87
CA GLN A 206 15.73 -4.84 19.02
C GLN A 206 15.73 -3.75 20.09
N ASN A 207 16.87 -3.08 20.33
CA ASN A 207 16.94 -1.99 21.31
C ASN A 207 16.12 -0.79 20.87
N HIS A 208 16.11 -0.48 19.57
CA HIS A 208 15.28 0.60 19.06
C HIS A 208 13.79 0.28 19.24
N THR A 209 13.36 -0.92 18.82
CA THR A 209 11.97 -1.36 18.98
C THR A 209 11.56 -1.37 20.45
N ARG A 210 12.43 -1.85 21.35
CA ARG A 210 12.23 -1.84 22.79
C ARG A 210 12.04 -0.43 23.34
N ASN A 211 12.93 0.51 23.01
CA ASN A 211 12.82 1.89 23.49
C ASN A 211 11.54 2.56 23.00
N LEU A 212 11.13 2.27 21.76
CA LEU A 212 9.87 2.74 21.20
C LEU A 212 8.67 2.20 22.00
N LEU A 213 8.63 0.89 22.29
CA LEU A 213 7.56 0.26 23.07
C LEU A 213 7.49 0.79 24.50
N GLN A 214 8.64 0.98 25.16
CA GLN A 214 8.72 1.60 26.49
C GLN A 214 8.14 3.02 26.51
N SER A 215 8.26 3.77 25.40
CA SER A 215 7.70 5.12 25.31
C SER A 215 6.17 5.15 25.26
N VAL A 216 5.53 4.03 24.92
CA VAL A 216 4.07 3.89 24.80
C VAL A 216 3.47 2.90 25.82
N GLU A 217 4.29 2.34 26.71
CA GLU A 217 3.86 1.46 27.80
C GLU A 217 3.02 2.23 28.85
N ILE A 218 2.04 1.54 29.43
CA ILE A 218 1.32 1.93 30.63
C ILE A 218 2.27 1.75 31.82
N LYS A 219 2.74 2.87 32.40
CA LYS A 219 3.69 2.84 33.52
C LYS A 219 3.08 2.32 34.81
N ASP A 220 1.81 2.63 35.05
CA ASP A 220 1.06 2.17 36.22
C ASP A 220 0.14 1.00 35.85
N ARG A 221 0.59 -0.21 36.18
CA ARG A 221 -0.15 -1.46 35.91
C ARG A 221 -1.44 -1.58 36.73
N GLY A 222 -1.64 -0.77 37.76
CA GLY A 222 -2.90 -0.68 38.51
C GLY A 222 -3.90 0.32 37.91
N SER A 223 -3.49 1.09 36.91
CA SER A 223 -4.37 2.06 36.25
C SER A 223 -5.42 1.35 35.40
N LYS A 224 -6.60 1.98 35.30
CA LYS A 224 -7.64 1.59 34.33
C LYS A 224 -7.44 2.26 32.97
N GLU A 225 -6.21 2.70 32.67
CA GLU A 225 -5.89 3.35 31.41
C GLU A 225 -6.00 2.33 30.27
N GLU A 226 -6.79 2.64 29.25
CA GLU A 226 -6.79 1.89 27.99
C GLU A 226 -5.82 2.54 27.01
N ARG A 227 -5.05 1.73 26.28
CA ARG A 227 -4.12 2.20 25.26
C ARG A 227 -4.43 1.63 23.89
N TYR A 228 -4.82 2.53 23.00
CA TYR A 228 -5.04 2.23 21.59
C TYR A 228 -3.74 2.50 20.83
N ILE A 229 -3.19 1.47 20.20
CA ILE A 229 -1.92 1.51 19.48
C ILE A 229 -2.18 1.08 18.03
N VAL A 230 -2.00 2.01 17.09
CA VAL A 230 -2.02 1.75 15.65
C VAL A 230 -0.64 1.28 15.22
N LEU A 231 -0.61 0.14 14.54
CA LEU A 231 0.56 -0.42 13.89
C LEU A 231 0.38 -0.25 12.38
N ASP A 232 1.00 0.78 11.81
CA ASP A 232 1.00 1.07 10.38
C ASP A 232 2.41 0.82 9.83
N LEU A 233 2.65 -0.43 9.45
CA LEU A 233 3.95 -0.92 9.07
C LEU A 233 3.94 -1.35 7.61
N ASN A 234 5.06 -1.16 6.93
CA ASN A 234 5.14 -1.43 5.49
C ASN A 234 5.27 -2.93 5.21
N TYR A 235 5.91 -3.70 6.11
CA TYR A 235 6.28 -5.09 5.84
C TYR A 235 5.68 -6.06 6.85
N LEU A 236 5.25 -7.23 6.38
CA LEU A 236 4.75 -8.32 7.22
C LEU A 236 5.79 -8.73 8.29
N LYS A 237 7.07 -8.79 7.89
CA LYS A 237 8.18 -9.08 8.82
C LYS A 237 8.23 -8.07 9.98
N SER A 238 7.88 -6.82 9.72
CA SER A 238 7.91 -5.78 10.74
C SER A 238 6.79 -5.95 11.76
N TYR A 239 5.60 -6.36 11.30
CA TYR A 239 4.52 -6.80 12.19
C TYR A 239 4.95 -7.97 13.08
N ILE A 240 5.55 -9.01 12.49
CA ILE A 240 6.00 -10.19 13.25
C ILE A 240 7.02 -9.78 14.33
N ASN A 241 8.01 -8.98 13.95
CA ASN A 241 9.06 -8.53 14.88
C ASN A 241 8.50 -7.66 16.01
N ILE A 242 7.64 -6.68 15.72
CA ILE A 242 7.10 -5.80 16.76
C ILE A 242 6.16 -6.56 17.71
N LEU A 243 5.35 -7.49 17.21
CA LEU A 243 4.43 -8.28 18.02
C LEU A 243 5.19 -9.23 18.96
N MET A 244 6.31 -9.81 18.51
CA MET A 244 7.20 -10.57 19.38
C MET A 244 7.77 -9.71 20.52
N GLN A 245 8.15 -8.46 20.24
CA GLN A 245 8.66 -7.54 21.26
C GLN A 245 7.55 -7.09 22.22
N ILE A 246 6.35 -6.78 21.72
CA ILE A 246 5.15 -6.49 22.52
C ILE A 246 4.89 -7.60 23.54
N ARG A 247 4.98 -8.86 23.10
CA ARG A 247 4.86 -10.03 23.97
C ARG A 247 5.95 -10.04 25.04
N HIS A 248 7.20 -9.85 24.67
CA HIS A 248 8.32 -9.86 25.60
C HIS A 248 8.22 -8.75 26.66
N HIS A 249 7.64 -7.60 26.30
CA HIS A 249 7.39 -6.47 27.19
C HIS A 249 6.13 -6.60 28.05
N GLY A 250 5.35 -7.68 27.89
CA GLY A 250 4.12 -7.89 28.66
C GLY A 250 3.00 -6.89 28.30
N MET A 251 3.05 -6.32 27.09
CA MET A 251 2.03 -5.39 26.59
C MET A 251 0.87 -6.13 25.91
N THR A 252 0.57 -7.36 26.34
CA THR A 252 -0.52 -8.21 25.83
C THR A 252 -1.70 -8.28 26.80
N THR A 253 -1.74 -7.41 27.81
CA THR A 253 -2.82 -7.34 28.79
C THR A 253 -4.09 -6.72 28.17
N PRO A 254 -5.28 -6.90 28.79
CA PRO A 254 -6.54 -6.38 28.27
C PRO A 254 -6.61 -4.86 28.09
N HIS A 255 -5.69 -4.12 28.69
CA HIS A 255 -5.61 -2.66 28.61
C HIS A 255 -4.92 -2.15 27.34
N TYR A 256 -4.32 -3.04 26.53
CA TYR A 256 -3.73 -2.69 25.24
C TYR A 256 -4.62 -3.14 24.09
N HIS A 257 -4.96 -2.20 23.22
CA HIS A 257 -5.76 -2.42 22.02
C HIS A 257 -4.92 -2.12 20.78
N TYR A 258 -4.53 -3.16 20.06
CA TYR A 258 -3.73 -3.02 18.84
C TYR A 258 -4.62 -2.94 17.60
N ILE A 259 -4.39 -1.94 16.76
CA ILE A 259 -5.07 -1.75 15.48
C ILE A 259 -4.03 -1.98 14.38
N ILE A 260 -4.20 -3.05 13.61
CA ILE A 260 -3.29 -3.44 12.54
C ILE A 260 -3.75 -2.79 11.24
N MET A 261 -2.93 -1.90 10.68
CA MET A 261 -3.20 -1.21 9.42
C MET A 261 -2.61 -1.98 8.23
N SER A 262 -2.96 -3.25 8.08
CA SER A 262 -2.50 -4.09 6.97
C SER A 262 -3.64 -4.88 6.35
N LEU A 263 -3.64 -4.98 5.02
CA LEU A 263 -4.54 -5.85 4.26
C LEU A 263 -4.14 -7.33 4.37
N GLU A 264 -2.94 -7.61 4.90
CA GLU A 264 -2.39 -8.96 5.11
C GLU A 264 -2.48 -9.39 6.58
N ALA A 265 -3.44 -8.83 7.33
CA ALA A 265 -3.62 -9.14 8.75
C ALA A 265 -3.93 -10.63 9.01
N ASP A 266 -4.46 -11.36 8.01
CA ASP A 266 -4.69 -12.80 8.05
C ASP A 266 -3.40 -13.63 8.09
N ARG A 267 -2.29 -13.07 7.56
CA ARG A 267 -0.96 -13.70 7.57
C ARG A 267 -0.21 -13.46 8.88
N ILE A 268 -0.73 -12.63 9.77
CA ILE A 268 -0.12 -12.31 11.06
C ILE A 268 -0.61 -13.31 12.10
N ASP A 269 0.34 -14.00 12.74
CA ASP A 269 0.02 -14.94 13.82
C ASP A 269 -0.37 -14.20 15.12
N MET A 270 -1.67 -14.11 15.36
CA MET A 270 -2.25 -13.46 16.54
C MET A 270 -2.47 -14.42 17.73
N ARG A 271 -2.09 -15.70 17.62
CA ARG A 271 -2.31 -16.71 18.69
C ARG A 271 -1.64 -16.36 20.02
N PHE A 272 -0.62 -15.50 20.00
CA PHE A 272 0.05 -15.04 21.22
C PHE A 272 -0.84 -14.13 22.09
N PHE A 273 -1.93 -13.58 21.56
CA PHE A 273 -2.88 -12.75 22.30
C PHE A 273 -4.06 -13.52 22.89
N SER A 274 -4.28 -14.78 22.50
CA SER A 274 -5.42 -15.60 22.97
C SER A 274 -5.18 -16.34 24.29
N LEU A 275 -3.99 -16.26 24.88
CA LEU A 275 -3.58 -17.08 26.05
C LEU A 275 -4.05 -16.55 27.43
N TRP A 276 -4.95 -15.57 27.48
CA TRP A 276 -5.48 -15.02 28.74
C TRP A 276 -6.88 -15.53 29.13
N TRP A 277 -7.34 -16.63 28.49
CA TRP A 277 -8.59 -17.33 28.83
C TRP A 277 -8.31 -18.73 29.38
N CYS A 278 -7.45 -18.85 30.39
CA CYS A 278 -7.29 -20.07 31.19
C CYS A 278 -7.21 -19.68 32.67
#